data_AF-A0AB39XZB8-F1
#
_entry.id   AF-A0AB39XZB8-F1
#
_cell.length_a   1.000
_cell.length_b   1.000
_cell.length_c   1.000
_cell.angle_alpha   90.00
_cell.angle_beta   90.00
_cell.angle_gamma   90.00
#
_symmetry.space_group_name_H-M   'P 1'
#
loop_
_entity.id
_entity.type
_entity.pdbx_description
1 polymer ?
#
loop_
_entity_poly.entity_id
_entity_poly.type
_entity_poly.pdbx_seq_one_letter_code
_entity_poly.pdbx_strand_id
1 'polypeptide(L)'
;MLDNPGGRPIPFDSPHLILSAMYGNLTLLAPVLADGVLGDFRDVAGRNGTLRNDHPYVSAVAVVRRKDHAAQWAGAWFDENRARFGEEAQAMVAAFAEASQGAPEGDDLFLEIFETLSTEAVPLPREVFNGPRDRRWIPNTDRTALIP
;
A
#
# COMPACT_ATOMS: atom_id res chain seq x y z
N MET A 1 12.25 -9.91 -4.43
CA MET A 1 12.04 -8.45 -4.32
C MET A 1 11.99 -7.93 -5.76
N LEU A 2 10.96 -7.17 -6.16
CA LEU A 2 11.00 -6.48 -7.46
C LEU A 2 12.16 -5.49 -7.38
N ASP A 3 13.28 -5.85 -8.01
CA ASP A 3 14.54 -5.13 -7.85
C ASP A 3 14.51 -3.91 -8.77
N ASN A 4 14.44 -2.73 -8.15
CA ASN A 4 14.71 -1.47 -8.83
C ASN A 4 16.17 -1.55 -9.33
N PRO A 5 16.50 -1.16 -10.57
CA PRO A 5 17.88 -1.16 -11.07
C PRO A 5 18.90 -0.41 -10.19
N GLY A 6 18.44 0.49 -9.31
CA GLY A 6 19.24 1.19 -8.31
C GLY A 6 19.25 0.57 -6.92
N GLY A 7 18.72 -0.65 -6.73
CA GLY A 7 18.67 -1.38 -5.44
C GLY A 7 17.88 -0.67 -4.34
N ARG A 8 17.04 0.31 -4.71
CA ARG A 8 16.28 1.09 -3.72
C ARG A 8 15.00 0.34 -3.35
N PRO A 9 14.66 0.27 -2.05
CA PRO A 9 13.37 -0.25 -1.63
C PRO A 9 12.26 0.60 -2.27
N ILE A 10 11.38 -0.06 -3.04
CA ILE A 10 10.15 0.58 -3.51
C ILE A 10 9.11 0.33 -2.42
N PRO A 11 8.63 1.37 -1.73
CA PRO A 11 7.56 1.21 -0.77
C PRO A 11 6.31 0.74 -1.52
N PHE A 12 5.85 -0.48 -1.25
CA PHE A 12 4.61 -1.02 -1.83
C PHE A 12 3.42 -0.89 -0.87
N ASP A 13 3.63 -0.26 0.28
CA ASP A 13 2.61 0.02 1.31
C ASP A 13 1.45 0.88 0.78
N SER A 14 1.69 1.71 -0.25
CA SER A 14 0.64 2.50 -0.90
C SER A 14 0.08 1.82 -2.17
N PRO A 15 -1.25 1.61 -2.28
CA PRO A 15 -1.91 1.17 -3.51
C PRO A 15 -1.56 2.03 -4.73
N HIS A 16 -1.29 3.34 -4.54
CA HIS A 16 -0.93 4.25 -5.62
C HIS A 16 0.40 3.89 -6.30
N LEU A 17 1.36 3.36 -5.56
CA LEU A 17 2.65 2.94 -6.10
C LEU A 17 2.53 1.64 -6.90
N ILE A 18 1.64 0.74 -6.48
CA ILE A 18 1.31 -0.48 -7.23
C ILE A 18 0.59 -0.12 -8.54
N LEU A 19 -0.40 0.77 -8.49
CA LEU A 19 -1.07 1.28 -9.68
C LEU A 19 -0.09 1.96 -10.64
N SER A 20 0.84 2.75 -10.12
CA SER A 20 1.87 3.39 -10.93
C SER A 20 2.83 2.39 -11.56
N ALA A 21 3.11 1.27 -10.89
CA ALA A 21 3.90 0.18 -11.45
C ALA A 21 3.15 -0.61 -12.52
N MET A 22 1.83 -0.81 -12.35
CA MET A 22 0.99 -1.56 -13.29
C MET A 22 0.69 -0.80 -14.58
N TYR A 23 0.50 0.52 -14.47
CA TYR A 23 -0.02 1.32 -15.57
C TYR A 23 0.87 2.49 -15.96
N GLY A 24 1.96 2.75 -15.23
CA GLY A 24 2.82 3.91 -15.43
C GLY A 24 2.49 5.07 -14.49
N ASN A 25 3.34 6.10 -14.52
CA ASN A 25 3.36 7.14 -13.49
C ASN A 25 2.01 7.88 -13.33
N LEU A 26 1.40 7.74 -12.16
CA LEU A 26 0.36 8.64 -11.68
C LEU A 26 0.96 10.03 -11.45
N THR A 27 0.27 11.08 -11.86
CA THR A 27 0.70 12.47 -11.64
C THR A 27 -0.47 13.26 -11.10
N LEU A 28 -0.26 13.92 -9.96
CA LEU A 28 -1.22 14.86 -9.41
C LEU A 28 -1.02 16.21 -10.10
N LEU A 29 -2.07 16.70 -10.75
CA LEU A 29 -2.15 18.07 -11.23
C LEU A 29 -3.08 18.87 -10.34
N ALA A 30 -2.63 20.03 -9.89
CA ALA A 30 -3.47 21.06 -9.29
C ALA A 30 -3.17 22.39 -10.00
N PRO A 31 -4.18 23.16 -10.41
CA PRO A 31 -3.95 24.50 -10.92
C PRO A 31 -3.44 25.41 -9.80
N VAL A 32 -2.45 26.26 -10.10
CA VAL A 32 -2.07 27.35 -9.19
C VAL A 32 -3.01 28.51 -9.47
N LEU A 33 -3.82 28.89 -8.49
CA LEU A 33 -4.75 30.00 -8.56
C LEU A 33 -4.01 31.35 -8.44
N ALA A 34 -4.68 32.44 -8.78
CA ALA A 34 -4.07 33.77 -8.85
C ALA A 34 -3.54 34.28 -7.49
N ASP A 35 -4.08 33.76 -6.40
CA ASP A 35 -3.66 34.03 -5.02
C ASP A 35 -2.54 33.09 -4.52
N GLY A 36 -2.06 32.18 -5.38
CA GLY A 36 -1.04 31.18 -5.03
C GLY A 36 -1.60 29.94 -4.34
N VAL A 37 -2.92 29.83 -4.16
CA VAL A 37 -3.56 28.63 -3.60
C VAL A 37 -3.60 27.52 -4.66
N LEU A 38 -3.41 26.27 -4.22
CA LEU A 38 -3.63 25.11 -5.09
C LEU A 38 -5.13 24.86 -5.20
N GLY A 39 -5.64 24.82 -6.42
CA GLY A 39 -7.02 24.37 -6.68
C GLY A 39 -7.15 22.85 -6.54
N ASP A 40 -8.29 22.32 -6.98
CA ASP A 40 -8.59 20.90 -6.83
C ASP A 40 -7.54 20.01 -7.49
N PHE A 41 -7.09 19.01 -6.73
CA PHE A 41 -6.19 17.98 -7.21
C PHE A 41 -6.96 17.03 -8.14
N ARG A 42 -6.37 16.76 -9.30
CA ARG A 42 -6.81 15.70 -10.20
C ARG A 42 -5.65 14.75 -10.48
N ASP A 43 -5.97 13.47 -10.47
CA ASP A 43 -5.06 12.45 -10.94
C ASP A 43 -5.03 12.45 -12.48
N VAL A 44 -3.83 12.53 -13.05
CA VAL A 44 -3.58 12.44 -14.49
C VAL A 44 -2.42 11.47 -14.77
N ALA A 45 -2.28 11.05 -16.01
CA ALA A 45 -1.08 10.33 -16.44
C ALA A 45 0.13 11.29 -16.54
N GLY A 46 1.27 10.89 -15.98
CA GLY A 46 2.48 11.71 -15.87
C GLY A 46 3.31 11.87 -17.13
N ARG A 47 4.62 12.11 -16.98
CA ARG A 47 5.58 12.46 -18.06
C ARG A 47 5.67 11.46 -19.24
N ASN A 48 5.06 10.27 -19.13
CA ASN A 48 4.95 9.28 -20.20
C ASN A 48 3.53 9.25 -20.85
N GLY A 49 2.67 10.20 -20.46
CA GLY A 49 1.45 10.64 -21.15
C GLY A 49 0.22 9.74 -21.05
N THR A 50 0.36 8.50 -20.56
CA THR A 50 -0.75 7.52 -20.58
C THR A 50 -0.55 6.49 -19.49
N LEU A 51 -1.62 6.18 -18.75
CA LEU A 51 -1.71 4.90 -18.05
C LEU A 51 -1.81 3.82 -19.13
N ARG A 52 -0.71 3.14 -19.45
CA ARG A 52 -0.67 2.15 -20.53
C ARG A 52 -0.87 0.76 -19.95
N ASN A 53 -1.85 0.04 -20.46
CA ASN A 53 -1.96 -1.39 -20.24
C ASN A 53 -0.96 -2.12 -21.18
N ASP A 54 0.33 -1.83 -21.05
CA ASP A 54 1.39 -2.38 -21.91
C ASP A 54 1.55 -3.91 -21.72
N HIS A 55 0.90 -4.46 -20.68
CA HIS A 55 0.85 -5.89 -20.38
C HIS A 55 -0.59 -6.42 -20.38
N PRO A 56 -1.31 -6.39 -21.52
CA PRO A 56 -2.73 -6.74 -21.57
C PRO A 56 -3.01 -8.21 -21.23
N TYR A 57 -1.98 -9.06 -21.21
CA TYR A 57 -2.08 -10.47 -20.82
C TYR A 57 -2.02 -10.69 -19.29
N VAL A 58 -1.73 -9.67 -18.49
CA VAL A 58 -1.71 -9.77 -17.01
C VAL A 58 -3.10 -9.52 -16.47
N SER A 59 -3.66 -10.46 -15.71
CA SER A 59 -5.01 -10.36 -15.14
C SER A 59 -5.05 -9.75 -13.73
N ALA A 60 -3.99 -9.93 -12.95
CA ALA A 60 -3.84 -9.32 -11.64
C ALA A 60 -2.38 -9.26 -11.21
N VAL A 61 -2.07 -8.37 -10.27
CA VAL A 61 -0.81 -8.35 -9.51
C VAL A 61 -1.08 -8.77 -8.08
N ALA A 62 -0.36 -9.77 -7.60
CA ALA A 62 -0.42 -10.22 -6.22
C ALA A 62 0.77 -9.67 -5.42
N VAL A 63 0.48 -8.98 -4.32
CA VAL A 63 1.49 -8.48 -3.39
C VAL A 63 1.43 -9.30 -2.11
N VAL A 64 2.54 -9.99 -1.80
CA VAL A 64 2.70 -10.66 -0.52
C VAL A 64 2.94 -9.62 0.55
N ARG A 65 2.04 -9.58 1.52
CA ARG A 65 2.14 -8.76 2.72
C ARG A 65 2.58 -9.61 3.89
N ARG A 66 3.31 -8.96 4.79
CA ARG A 66 3.73 -9.53 6.05
C ARG A 66 3.28 -8.63 7.18
N LYS A 67 2.68 -9.23 8.18
CA LYS A 67 2.20 -8.58 9.40
C LYS A 67 2.93 -9.20 10.58
N ASP A 68 3.98 -8.51 11.01
CA ASP A 68 4.78 -8.89 12.18
C ASP A 68 3.95 -8.64 13.45
N HIS A 69 3.80 -9.67 14.27
CA HIS A 69 3.02 -9.60 15.51
C HIS A 69 3.68 -8.67 16.54
N ALA A 70 5.01 -8.70 16.66
CA ALA A 70 5.74 -7.86 17.58
C ALA A 70 5.64 -6.39 17.18
N ALA A 71 5.69 -6.09 15.88
CA ALA A 71 5.50 -4.73 15.38
C ALA A 71 4.08 -4.19 15.64
N GLN A 72 3.04 -5.02 15.46
CA GLN A 72 1.65 -4.63 15.76
C GLN A 72 1.45 -4.41 17.26
N TRP A 73 1.95 -5.33 18.07
CA TRP A 73 1.93 -5.23 19.53
C TRP A 73 2.65 -3.96 20.00
N ALA A 74 3.82 -3.66 19.44
CA ALA A 74 4.59 -2.48 19.80
C ALA A 74 3.84 -1.19 19.45
N GLY A 75 3.20 -1.14 18.27
CA GLY A 75 2.35 -0.02 17.88
C GLY A 75 1.22 0.22 18.87
N ALA A 76 0.46 -0.83 19.22
CA ALA A 76 -0.62 -0.75 20.21
C ALA A 76 -0.10 -0.32 21.59
N TRP A 77 1.03 -0.89 22.03
CA TRP A 77 1.66 -0.52 23.29
C TRP A 77 2.01 0.97 23.32
N PHE A 78 2.59 1.52 22.25
CA PHE A 78 2.90 2.94 22.16
C PHE A 78 1.65 3.80 22.17
N ASP A 79 0.59 3.42 21.45
CA ASP A 79 -0.65 4.19 21.41
C ASP A 79 -1.32 4.27 22.78
N GLU A 80 -1.31 3.17 23.55
CA GLU A 80 -1.86 3.11 24.91
C GLU A 80 -1.01 3.87 25.93
N ASN A 81 0.32 3.84 25.79
CA ASN A 81 1.24 4.32 26.82
C ASN A 81 1.84 5.70 26.53
N ARG A 82 1.78 6.22 25.30
CA ARG A 82 2.40 7.50 24.93
C ARG A 82 1.93 8.66 25.82
N ALA A 83 0.64 8.73 26.13
CA ALA A 83 0.09 9.78 26.99
C ALA A 83 0.58 9.69 28.45
N ARG A 84 0.90 8.47 28.93
CA ARG A 84 1.35 8.23 30.30
C ARG A 84 2.77 8.74 30.54
N PHE A 85 3.63 8.67 29.53
CA PHE A 85 5.04 9.03 29.68
C PHE A 85 5.37 10.46 29.23
N GLY A 86 4.46 11.17 28.56
CA GLY A 86 4.64 12.58 28.21
C GLY A 86 5.98 12.86 27.52
N GLU A 87 6.81 13.72 28.12
CA GLU A 87 8.17 14.04 27.63
C GLU A 87 9.28 13.13 28.20
N GLU A 88 8.96 12.20 29.10
CA GLU A 88 9.92 11.30 29.76
C GLU A 88 10.35 10.14 28.83
N ALA A 89 11.04 10.47 27.75
CA ALA A 89 11.45 9.50 26.73
C ALA A 89 12.27 8.33 27.30
N GLN A 90 13.13 8.56 28.30
CA GLN A 90 13.94 7.50 28.91
C GLN A 90 13.09 6.50 29.70
N ALA A 91 12.09 6.98 30.44
CA ALA A 91 11.18 6.10 31.18
C ALA A 91 10.32 5.27 30.23
N MET A 92 9.85 5.88 29.13
CA MET A 92 9.12 5.17 28.09
C MET A 92 9.95 4.07 27.43
N VAL A 93 11.22 4.34 27.10
CA VAL A 93 12.13 3.34 26.49
C VAL A 93 12.38 2.17 27.44
N ALA A 94 12.62 2.44 28.72
CA ALA A 94 12.82 1.37 29.71
C ALA A 94 11.56 0.50 29.88
N ALA A 95 10.39 1.12 30.00
CA ALA A 95 9.11 0.41 30.11
C ALA A 95 8.78 -0.41 28.85
N PHE A 96 9.09 0.13 27.67
CA PHE A 96 8.93 -0.60 26.41
C PHE A 96 9.88 -1.81 26.35
N ALA A 97 11.15 -1.63 26.72
CA ALA A 97 12.13 -2.71 26.71
C ALA A 97 11.72 -3.87 27.62
N GLU A 98 11.22 -3.57 28.82
CA GLU A 98 10.67 -4.58 29.74
C GLU A 98 9.44 -5.28 29.14
N ALA A 99 8.48 -4.50 28.63
CA ALA A 99 7.26 -5.05 28.03
C ALA A 99 7.55 -5.92 26.80
N SER A 100 8.59 -5.59 26.01
CA SER A 100 8.94 -6.31 24.79
C SER A 100 9.38 -7.75 25.01
N GLN A 101 9.76 -8.12 26.25
CA GLN A 101 10.04 -9.51 26.60
C GLN A 101 8.80 -10.41 26.51
N GLY A 102 7.60 -9.83 26.60
CA GLY A 102 6.33 -10.52 26.39
C GLY A 102 5.71 -10.28 25.01
N ALA A 103 6.46 -9.73 24.05
CA ALA A 103 5.95 -9.47 22.72
C ALA A 103 5.56 -10.78 22.03
N PRO A 104 4.42 -10.83 21.33
CA PRO A 104 4.02 -12.01 20.58
C PRO A 104 4.99 -12.28 19.44
N GLU A 105 5.35 -13.55 19.25
CA GLU A 105 6.19 -14.00 18.15
C GLU A 105 5.37 -14.34 16.90
N GLY A 106 6.05 -14.35 15.76
CA GLY A 106 5.51 -14.81 14.49
C GLY A 106 5.05 -13.71 13.55
N ASP A 107 4.75 -14.15 12.32
CA ASP A 107 4.35 -13.31 11.21
C ASP A 107 3.09 -13.91 10.58
N ASP A 108 2.12 -13.05 10.25
CA ASP A 108 1.03 -13.41 9.35
C ASP A 108 1.36 -12.99 7.92
N LEU A 109 1.30 -13.94 6.99
CA LEU A 109 1.41 -13.70 5.56
C LEU A 109 0.02 -13.67 4.93
N PHE A 110 -0.22 -12.67 4.08
CA PHE A 110 -1.47 -12.54 3.34
C PHE A 110 -1.21 -11.86 2.00
N LEU A 111 -2.18 -11.94 1.10
CA LEU A 111 -2.09 -11.37 -0.23
C LEU A 111 -2.97 -10.14 -0.37
N GLU A 112 -2.45 -9.12 -1.03
CA GLU A 112 -3.27 -8.08 -1.64
C GLU A 112 -3.23 -8.26 -3.16
N ILE A 113 -4.38 -8.55 -3.74
CA ILE A 113 -4.57 -8.79 -5.16
C ILE A 113 -5.11 -7.52 -5.80
N PHE A 114 -4.49 -7.06 -6.87
CA PHE A 114 -4.91 -5.91 -7.66
C PHE A 114 -5.25 -6.40 -9.06
N GLU A 115 -6.54 -6.54 -9.36
CA GLU A 115 -6.99 -6.94 -10.70
C GLU A 115 -6.68 -5.85 -11.72
N THR A 116 -6.28 -6.26 -12.91
CA THR A 116 -5.92 -5.30 -13.94
C THR A 116 -7.15 -4.71 -14.64
N LEU A 117 -7.00 -3.57 -15.29
CA LEU A 117 -8.01 -3.00 -16.18
C LEU A 117 -8.09 -3.73 -17.53
N SER A 118 -7.32 -4.81 -17.71
CA SER A 118 -7.23 -5.50 -18.98
C SER A 118 -8.55 -6.18 -19.36
N THR A 119 -8.96 -5.99 -20.62
CA THR A 119 -10.06 -6.73 -21.24
C THR A 119 -9.63 -8.02 -21.93
N GLU A 120 -8.32 -8.23 -22.09
CA GLU A 120 -7.75 -9.34 -22.86
C GLU A 120 -7.27 -10.49 -21.97
N ALA A 121 -6.95 -10.19 -20.71
CA ALA A 121 -6.47 -11.19 -19.78
C ALA A 121 -7.62 -12.10 -19.30
N VAL A 122 -7.33 -13.38 -19.11
CA VAL A 122 -8.26 -14.31 -18.48
C VAL A 122 -8.49 -13.86 -17.03
N PRO A 123 -9.73 -13.60 -16.60
CA PRO A 123 -10.01 -13.14 -15.24
C PRO A 123 -9.44 -14.09 -14.19
N LEU A 124 -8.86 -13.53 -13.12
CA LEU A 124 -8.39 -14.33 -12.00
C LEU A 124 -9.59 -14.93 -11.25
N PRO A 125 -9.69 -16.27 -11.13
CA PRO A 125 -10.84 -16.88 -10.45
C PRO A 125 -10.98 -16.40 -9.01
N ARG A 126 -12.22 -16.29 -8.52
CA ARG A 126 -12.53 -15.66 -7.22
C ARG A 126 -12.06 -16.51 -6.03
N GLU A 127 -11.96 -17.80 -6.25
CA GLU A 127 -11.51 -18.81 -5.29
C GLU A 127 -9.98 -18.84 -5.13
N VAL A 128 -9.24 -18.14 -5.98
CA VAL A 128 -7.78 -18.06 -5.90
C VAL A 128 -7.39 -16.85 -5.03
N PHE A 129 -6.49 -17.07 -4.05
CA PHE A 129 -6.03 -16.05 -3.11
C PHE A 129 -7.18 -15.39 -2.33
N ASN A 130 -7.97 -16.23 -1.65
CA ASN A 130 -9.17 -15.86 -0.89
C ASN A 130 -9.04 -16.20 0.61
N GLY A 131 -7.83 -16.17 1.14
CA GLY A 131 -7.59 -16.40 2.57
C GLY A 131 -8.31 -15.37 3.44
N PRO A 132 -8.52 -15.65 4.75
CA PRO A 132 -9.30 -14.79 5.65
C PRO A 132 -8.81 -13.34 5.78
N ARG A 133 -7.55 -13.09 5.43
CA ARG A 133 -6.91 -11.77 5.47
C ARG A 133 -6.52 -11.25 4.09
N ASP A 134 -6.72 -12.04 3.05
CA ASP A 134 -6.44 -11.62 1.70
C ASP A 134 -7.42 -10.51 1.32
N ARG A 135 -6.92 -9.53 0.58
CA ARG A 135 -7.74 -8.42 0.05
C ARG A 135 -7.66 -8.44 -1.45
N ARG A 136 -8.77 -8.07 -2.09
CA ARG A 136 -8.86 -8.03 -3.54
C ARG A 136 -9.41 -6.69 -3.97
N TRP A 137 -8.61 -5.96 -4.74
CA TRP A 137 -8.94 -4.68 -5.32
C TRP A 137 -9.36 -4.89 -6.77
N ILE A 138 -10.62 -4.60 -7.07
CA ILE A 138 -11.21 -4.79 -8.39
C ILE A 138 -11.47 -3.44 -9.08
N PRO A 139 -11.42 -3.37 -10.41
CA PRO A 139 -11.86 -2.19 -11.13
C PRO A 139 -13.31 -1.84 -10.80
N ASN A 140 -13.59 -0.57 -10.53
CA ASN A 140 -14.97 -0.08 -10.49
C ASN A 140 -15.62 -0.19 -11.89
N THR A 141 -16.95 -0.03 -11.95
CA THR A 141 -17.72 -0.17 -13.21
C THR A 141 -17.17 0.69 -14.34
N ASP A 142 -16.80 1.94 -14.02
CA ASP A 142 -16.28 2.91 -15.00
C ASP A 142 -14.79 2.70 -15.31
N ARG A 143 -14.12 1.77 -14.62
CA ARG A 143 -12.68 1.44 -14.76
C ARG A 143 -11.75 2.63 -14.55
N THR A 144 -12.15 3.55 -13.68
CA THR A 144 -11.41 4.74 -13.29
C THR A 144 -10.68 4.57 -11.96
N ALA A 145 -11.02 3.55 -11.18
CA ALA A 145 -10.42 3.28 -9.87
C ALA A 145 -10.44 1.78 -9.55
N LEU A 146 -9.61 1.38 -8.58
CA LEU A 146 -9.74 0.09 -7.90
C LEU A 146 -10.46 0.27 -6.57
N ILE A 147 -11.38 -0.63 -6.27
CA ILE A 147 -12.17 -0.67 -5.04
C ILE A 147 -11.92 -2.00 -4.29
N PRO A 148 -11.84 -1.99 -2.95
CA PRO A 148 -11.62 -3.20 -2.16
C PRO A 148 -12.85 -4.10 -2.08
#